data_AF-A0A662W735-F1
#
_entry.id   AF-A0A662W735-F1
#
_cell.length_a   1.000
_cell.length_b   1.000
_cell.length_c   1.000
_cell.angle_alpha   90.00
_cell.angle_beta   90.00
_cell.angle_gamma   90.00
#
_symmetry.space_group_name_H-M   'P 1'
#
loop_
_entity.id
_entity.type
_entity.pdbx_description
1 polymer ?
#
loop_
_entity_poly.entity_id
_entity_poly.type
_entity_poly.pdbx_seq_one_letter_code
_entity_poly.pdbx_strand_id
1 'polypeptide(L)'
;MRSKFVLVFLTALIACCTSDIAGEAMERYAKIQDMSGEAVIVSGGENTTIFFAFKKPSSFIISSSDVIIVSNGSVEWVYYANGSWVKKAPERPIFDYGDILSFASSTRKEGEYYVIDSDKGSVWLDGNFLPAKIVRDEMTIEFRRISVNTGMGDDYFTFTPPSGEEKAKNEKLLSIEEASKRVNFSIIVPAYTAKHEFSGALVFKFEE
;
A
#
# COMPACT_ATOMS: atom_id res chain seq x y z
N MET A 1 66.04 23.96 -33.19
CA MET A 1 64.60 23.94 -32.86
C MET A 1 64.39 23.13 -31.59
N ARG A 2 63.96 23.75 -30.49
CA ARG A 2 63.67 23.06 -29.21
C ARG A 2 62.22 22.58 -29.25
N SER A 3 62.01 21.27 -29.29
CA SER A 3 60.68 20.67 -29.19
C SER A 3 60.20 20.76 -27.74
N LYS A 4 59.04 21.38 -27.51
CA LYS A 4 58.36 21.38 -26.21
C LYS A 4 57.42 20.18 -26.17
N PHE A 5 57.74 19.17 -25.36
CA PHE A 5 56.79 18.12 -25.02
C PHE A 5 55.81 18.67 -23.98
N VAL A 6 54.53 18.75 -24.36
CA VAL A 6 53.42 19.04 -23.44
C VAL A 6 52.94 17.69 -22.91
N LEU A 7 53.18 17.44 -21.64
CA LEU A 7 52.63 16.28 -20.92
C LEU A 7 51.20 16.63 -20.51
N VAL A 8 50.21 16.09 -21.23
CA VAL A 8 48.80 16.21 -20.86
C VAL A 8 48.49 15.10 -19.86
N PHE A 9 48.33 15.47 -18.58
CA PHE A 9 47.71 14.59 -17.60
C PHE A 9 46.23 14.48 -17.92
N LEU A 10 45.85 13.42 -18.64
CA LEU A 10 44.45 13.04 -18.79
C LEU A 10 44.02 12.39 -17.46
N THR A 11 43.54 13.19 -16.51
CA THR A 11 42.82 12.66 -15.36
C THR A 11 41.54 12.03 -15.89
N ALA A 12 41.57 10.71 -16.07
CA ALA A 12 40.37 9.92 -16.23
C ALA A 12 39.52 10.15 -14.96
N LEU A 13 38.51 11.02 -15.07
CA LEU A 13 37.35 10.92 -14.19
C LEU A 13 36.81 9.51 -14.42
N ILE A 14 37.09 8.62 -13.47
CA ILE A 14 36.27 7.44 -13.28
C ILE A 14 34.91 8.03 -12.90
N ALA A 15 34.04 8.16 -13.91
CA ALA A 15 32.62 8.33 -13.67
C ALA A 15 32.23 7.14 -12.81
N CYS A 16 32.06 7.39 -11.51
CA CYS A 16 31.41 6.44 -10.63
C CYS A 16 30.00 6.30 -11.22
N CYS A 17 29.77 5.24 -12.00
CA CYS A 17 28.43 4.81 -12.36
C CYS A 17 27.78 4.36 -11.05
N THR A 18 27.30 5.32 -10.26
CA THR A 18 26.39 5.02 -9.16
C THR A 18 25.12 4.51 -9.84
N SER A 19 24.89 3.19 -9.80
CA SER A 19 23.65 2.59 -10.24
C SER A 19 22.49 3.25 -9.50
N ASP A 20 21.55 3.83 -10.25
CA ASP A 20 20.34 4.41 -9.69
C ASP A 20 19.38 3.28 -9.30
N ILE A 21 19.63 2.69 -8.13
CA ILE A 21 18.86 1.55 -7.60
C ILE A 21 17.37 1.89 -7.48
N ALA A 22 17.03 3.12 -7.11
CA ALA A 22 15.63 3.54 -7.02
C ALA A 22 14.98 3.60 -8.41
N GLY A 23 15.68 4.15 -9.40
CA GLY A 23 15.26 4.14 -10.80
C GLY A 23 15.05 2.72 -11.35
N GLU A 24 16.02 1.83 -11.15
CA GLU A 24 15.94 0.43 -11.57
C GLU A 24 14.75 -0.32 -10.91
N ALA A 25 14.57 -0.11 -9.60
CA ALA A 25 13.44 -0.66 -8.86
C ALA A 25 12.10 -0.12 -9.39
N MET A 26 12.02 1.17 -9.71
CA MET A 26 10.83 1.80 -10.25
C MET A 26 10.50 1.28 -11.66
N GLU A 27 11.50 1.12 -12.52
CA GLU A 27 11.33 0.51 -13.84
C GLU A 27 10.83 -0.93 -13.74
N ARG A 28 11.34 -1.69 -12.77
CA ARG A 28 10.88 -3.06 -12.51
C ARG A 28 9.45 -3.07 -12.01
N TYR A 29 9.11 -2.22 -11.03
CA TYR A 29 7.76 -2.07 -10.50
C TYR A 29 6.76 -1.65 -11.59
N ALA A 30 7.12 -0.75 -12.49
CA ALA A 30 6.25 -0.29 -13.58
C ALA A 30 5.83 -1.44 -14.51
N LYS A 31 6.66 -2.48 -14.66
CA LYS A 31 6.37 -3.69 -15.45
C LYS A 31 5.48 -4.71 -14.72
N ILE A 32 5.24 -4.53 -13.43
CA ILE A 32 4.31 -5.36 -12.65
C ILE A 32 2.91 -4.77 -12.80
N GLN A 33 2.03 -5.53 -13.45
CA GLN A 33 0.62 -5.21 -13.64
C GLN A 33 -0.25 -5.79 -12.52
N ASP A 34 0.10 -6.99 -12.07
CA ASP A 34 -0.57 -7.68 -10.99
C ASP A 34 0.45 -8.42 -10.11
N MET A 35 0.11 -8.58 -8.83
CA MET A 35 0.93 -9.30 -7.85
C MET A 35 0.03 -10.01 -6.84
N SER A 36 0.41 -11.20 -6.42
CA SER A 36 -0.24 -11.92 -5.33
C SER A 36 0.77 -12.69 -4.50
N GLY A 37 0.35 -13.14 -3.33
CA GLY A 37 1.16 -13.99 -2.47
C GLY A 37 0.58 -14.08 -1.06
N GLU A 38 1.43 -14.55 -0.17
CA GLU A 38 1.16 -14.53 1.27
C GLU A 38 1.94 -13.37 1.90
N ALA A 39 1.44 -12.82 2.99
CA ALA A 39 2.19 -11.87 3.80
C ALA A 39 1.84 -12.04 5.27
N VAL A 40 2.72 -11.55 6.13
CA VAL A 40 2.43 -11.36 7.56
C VAL A 40 2.40 -9.87 7.82
N ILE A 41 1.26 -9.37 8.29
CA ILE A 41 1.13 -8.02 8.80
C ILE A 41 1.41 -8.06 10.30
N VAL A 42 2.34 -7.21 10.75
CA VAL A 42 2.64 -6.96 12.15
C VAL A 42 2.16 -5.55 12.48
N SER A 43 1.21 -5.43 13.40
CA SER A 43 0.66 -4.14 13.86
C SER A 43 0.30 -4.25 15.33
N GLY A 44 0.70 -3.27 16.15
CA GLY A 44 0.41 -3.29 17.60
C GLY A 44 0.96 -4.49 18.37
N GLY A 45 1.94 -5.21 17.82
CA GLY A 45 2.49 -6.45 18.38
C GLY A 45 1.73 -7.73 18.01
N GLU A 46 0.66 -7.64 17.22
CA GLU A 46 -0.09 -8.77 16.69
C GLU A 46 0.35 -9.12 15.27
N ASN A 47 0.36 -10.42 14.96
CA ASN A 47 0.75 -10.95 13.66
C ASN A 47 -0.46 -11.56 12.96
N THR A 48 -0.81 -11.04 11.79
CA THR A 48 -1.90 -11.57 10.96
C THR A 48 -1.32 -12.09 9.65
N THR A 49 -1.49 -13.40 9.41
CA THR A 49 -1.15 -13.99 8.11
C THR A 49 -2.29 -13.75 7.14
N ILE A 50 -1.96 -13.28 5.94
CA ILE A 50 -2.90 -12.96 4.90
C ILE A 50 -2.49 -13.58 3.57
N PHE A 51 -3.47 -13.86 2.73
CA PHE A 51 -3.31 -13.82 1.29
C PHE A 51 -3.58 -12.41 0.81
N PHE A 52 -2.76 -11.92 -0.12
CA PHE A 52 -2.99 -10.66 -0.80
C PHE A 52 -2.94 -10.85 -2.31
N ALA A 53 -3.70 -10.03 -3.02
CA ALA A 53 -3.57 -9.84 -4.45
C ALA A 53 -3.84 -8.37 -4.78
N PHE A 54 -3.13 -7.81 -5.74
CA PHE A 54 -3.49 -6.52 -6.31
C PHE A 54 -3.27 -6.51 -7.82
N LYS A 55 -4.01 -5.63 -8.47
CA LYS A 55 -3.88 -5.31 -9.89
C LYS A 55 -3.96 -3.80 -10.06
N LYS A 56 -3.00 -3.25 -10.80
CA LYS A 56 -2.98 -1.82 -11.10
C LYS A 56 -4.22 -1.42 -11.91
N PRO A 57 -4.78 -0.22 -11.65
CA PRO A 57 -4.21 0.82 -10.79
C PRO A 57 -4.53 0.68 -9.29
N SER A 58 -5.64 0.03 -8.91
CA SER A 58 -6.12 0.12 -7.51
C SER A 58 -7.00 -1.04 -7.05
N SER A 59 -7.10 -2.12 -7.82
CA SER A 59 -7.89 -3.29 -7.42
C SER A 59 -7.08 -4.20 -6.51
N PHE A 60 -7.70 -4.75 -5.46
CA PHE A 60 -6.99 -5.64 -4.54
C PHE A 60 -7.91 -6.59 -3.74
N ILE A 61 -7.29 -7.62 -3.18
CA ILE A 61 -7.87 -8.53 -2.21
C ILE A 61 -6.92 -8.67 -1.02
N ILE A 62 -7.50 -8.74 0.17
CA ILE A 62 -6.86 -9.21 1.40
C ILE A 62 -7.75 -10.29 1.97
N SER A 63 -7.18 -11.46 2.27
CA SER A 63 -7.92 -12.54 2.91
C SER A 63 -7.12 -13.08 4.08
N SER A 64 -7.77 -13.17 5.23
CA SER A 64 -7.26 -13.81 6.45
C SER A 64 -8.29 -14.82 6.96
N SER A 65 -8.09 -15.38 8.15
CA SER A 65 -9.11 -16.18 8.83
C SER A 65 -10.34 -15.37 9.24
N ASP A 66 -10.16 -14.08 9.52
CA ASP A 66 -11.17 -13.27 10.22
C ASP A 66 -11.87 -12.29 9.29
N VAL A 67 -11.16 -11.85 8.23
CA VAL A 67 -11.62 -10.83 7.30
C VAL A 67 -11.25 -11.14 5.86
N ILE A 68 -12.19 -10.86 4.96
CA ILE A 68 -11.97 -10.75 3.52
C ILE A 68 -12.27 -9.31 3.09
N ILE A 69 -11.31 -8.69 2.43
CA ILE A 69 -11.42 -7.36 1.84
C ILE A 69 -11.24 -7.52 0.34
N VAL A 70 -12.17 -7.00 -0.44
CA VAL A 70 -12.09 -6.97 -1.91
C VAL A 70 -12.31 -5.53 -2.35
N SER A 71 -11.56 -5.07 -3.33
CA SER A 71 -11.72 -3.74 -3.92
C SER A 71 -11.56 -3.82 -5.42
N ASN A 72 -12.48 -3.19 -6.14
CA ASN A 72 -12.38 -2.98 -7.59
C ASN A 72 -11.73 -1.63 -7.97
N GLY A 73 -11.11 -0.96 -7.00
CA GLY A 73 -10.47 0.35 -7.18
C GLY A 73 -11.41 1.56 -7.06
N SER A 74 -12.72 1.35 -7.06
CA SER A 74 -13.72 2.40 -6.76
C SER A 74 -14.42 2.14 -5.43
N VAL A 75 -14.77 0.89 -5.18
CA VAL A 75 -15.49 0.42 -3.99
C VAL A 75 -14.66 -0.66 -3.31
N GLU A 76 -14.59 -0.61 -1.98
CA GLU A 76 -14.05 -1.67 -1.14
C GLU A 76 -15.18 -2.31 -0.34
N TRP A 77 -15.24 -3.63 -0.41
CA TRP A 77 -16.11 -4.47 0.40
C TRP A 77 -15.27 -5.18 1.45
N VAL A 78 -15.76 -5.16 2.69
CA VAL A 78 -15.10 -5.79 3.84
C VAL A 78 -16.09 -6.75 4.48
N TYR A 79 -15.64 -7.98 4.72
CA TYR A 79 -16.44 -9.08 5.23
C TYR A 79 -15.78 -9.68 6.45
N TYR A 80 -16.54 -9.73 7.55
CA TYR A 80 -16.24 -10.49 8.75
C TYR A 80 -17.30 -11.56 8.94
N ALA A 81 -17.01 -12.56 9.77
CA ALA A 81 -17.98 -13.61 10.12
C ALA A 81 -19.30 -13.05 10.70
N ASN A 82 -19.27 -11.88 11.33
CA ASN A 82 -20.43 -11.27 12.00
C ASN A 82 -21.04 -10.07 11.24
N GLY A 83 -20.55 -9.71 10.05
CA GLY A 83 -21.07 -8.59 9.30
C GLY A 83 -20.23 -8.19 8.08
N SER A 84 -20.83 -7.35 7.24
CA SER A 84 -20.17 -6.81 6.04
C SER A 84 -20.43 -5.33 5.89
N TRP A 85 -19.48 -4.61 5.32
CA TRP A 85 -19.59 -3.19 5.02
C TRP A 85 -18.96 -2.85 3.69
N VAL A 86 -19.44 -1.72 3.14
CA VAL A 86 -18.99 -1.18 1.87
C VAL A 86 -18.52 0.23 2.12
N LYS A 87 -17.33 0.57 1.61
CA LYS A 87 -16.77 1.91 1.71
C LYS A 87 -16.10 2.31 0.40
N LYS A 88 -15.74 3.59 0.29
CA LYS A 88 -14.92 4.07 -0.83
C LYS A 88 -13.56 3.37 -0.80
N ALA A 89 -13.11 2.88 -1.96
CA ALA A 89 -11.79 2.27 -2.07
C ALA A 89 -10.68 3.29 -1.76
N PRO A 90 -9.58 2.85 -1.12
CA PRO A 90 -8.38 3.68 -1.00
C PRO A 90 -7.78 3.90 -2.39
N GLU A 91 -6.97 4.96 -2.53
CA GLU A 91 -6.28 5.23 -3.80
C GLU A 91 -5.30 4.10 -4.17
N ARG A 92 -4.69 3.45 -3.17
CA ARG A 92 -3.74 2.35 -3.33
C ARG A 92 -3.90 1.31 -2.22
N PRO A 93 -3.65 0.02 -2.51
CA PRO A 93 -3.59 -0.99 -1.47
C PRO A 93 -2.34 -0.81 -0.59
N ILE A 94 -2.42 -1.27 0.67
CA ILE A 94 -1.32 -1.16 1.64
C ILE A 94 -0.04 -1.91 1.23
N PHE A 95 -0.15 -2.91 0.34
CA PHE A 95 0.98 -3.68 -0.20
C PHE A 95 1.64 -3.03 -1.41
N ASP A 96 1.03 -1.98 -1.97
CA ASP A 96 1.64 -1.22 -3.05
C ASP A 96 2.82 -0.43 -2.47
N TYR A 97 3.98 -0.58 -3.09
CA TYR A 97 5.22 0.11 -2.71
C TYR A 97 5.64 1.16 -3.75
N GLY A 98 4.84 1.39 -4.79
CA GLY A 98 5.16 2.33 -5.87
C GLY A 98 5.28 3.78 -5.43
N ASP A 99 4.55 4.21 -4.39
CA ASP A 99 4.74 5.52 -3.76
C ASP A 99 6.10 5.63 -3.07
N ILE A 100 6.54 4.59 -2.34
CA ILE A 100 7.85 4.58 -1.69
C ILE A 100 8.95 4.78 -2.74
N LEU A 101 8.85 4.08 -3.86
CA LEU A 101 9.80 4.25 -4.98
C LEU A 101 9.71 5.63 -5.63
N SER A 102 8.51 6.15 -5.84
CA SER A 102 8.29 7.45 -6.50
C SER A 102 8.82 8.63 -5.68
N PHE A 103 8.87 8.49 -4.35
CA PHE A 103 9.36 9.51 -3.42
C PHE A 103 10.66 9.09 -2.72
N ALA A 104 11.45 8.21 -3.34
CA ALA A 104 12.70 7.71 -2.79
C ALA A 104 13.61 8.86 -2.35
N SER A 105 14.01 8.85 -1.07
CA SER A 105 14.89 9.84 -0.46
C SER A 105 16.30 9.28 -0.19
N SER A 106 16.41 7.97 0.04
CA SER A 106 17.70 7.31 0.18
C SER A 106 17.64 5.84 -0.23
N THR A 107 18.80 5.30 -0.61
CA THR A 107 18.97 3.88 -0.92
C THR A 107 20.19 3.34 -0.18
N ARG A 108 20.07 2.11 0.33
CA ARG A 108 21.17 1.40 1.00
C ARG A 108 21.08 -0.10 0.74
N LYS A 109 22.19 -0.81 0.95
CA LYS A 109 22.22 -2.28 0.93
C LYS A 109 22.22 -2.80 2.37
N GLU A 110 21.37 -3.77 2.66
CA GLU A 110 21.24 -4.42 3.97
C GLU A 110 21.23 -5.94 3.76
N GLY A 111 22.40 -6.57 3.90
CA GLY A 111 22.58 -7.97 3.53
C GLY A 111 22.30 -8.20 2.04
N GLU A 112 21.36 -9.10 1.74
CA GLU A 112 20.93 -9.43 0.37
C GLU A 112 19.88 -8.44 -0.19
N TYR A 113 19.40 -7.49 0.62
CA TYR A 113 18.32 -6.59 0.23
C TYR A 113 18.81 -5.19 -0.18
N TYR A 114 18.13 -4.61 -1.14
CA TYR A 114 18.16 -3.17 -1.40
C TYR A 114 17.04 -2.52 -0.59
N VAL A 115 17.40 -1.53 0.24
CA VAL A 115 16.42 -0.79 1.03
C VAL A 115 16.25 0.59 0.44
N ILE A 116 15.00 0.97 0.19
CA ILE A 116 14.60 2.28 -0.31
C ILE A 116 13.74 2.93 0.76
N ASP A 117 14.14 4.11 1.19
CA ASP A 117 13.42 4.90 2.20
C ASP A 117 12.77 6.11 1.53
N SER A 118 11.58 6.50 2.01
CA SER A 118 10.89 7.74 1.65
C SER A 118 10.10 8.29 2.84
N ASP A 119 9.41 9.42 2.65
CA ASP A 119 8.43 9.93 3.61
C ASP A 119 7.19 9.02 3.75
N LYS A 120 6.99 8.06 2.84
CA LYS A 120 5.88 7.11 2.84
C LYS A 120 6.20 5.79 3.55
N GLY A 121 7.44 5.61 3.99
CA GLY A 121 7.93 4.39 4.64
C GLY A 121 9.19 3.86 3.99
N SER A 122 9.51 2.60 4.30
CA SER A 122 10.69 1.90 3.78
C SER A 122 10.28 0.58 3.14
N VAL A 123 10.92 0.22 2.02
CA VAL A 123 10.76 -1.07 1.36
C VAL A 123 12.11 -1.77 1.21
N TRP A 124 12.15 -3.05 1.60
CA TRP A 124 13.27 -3.95 1.36
C TRP A 124 12.92 -4.77 0.12
N LEU A 125 13.79 -4.71 -0.87
CA LEU A 125 13.65 -5.37 -2.15
C LEU A 125 14.71 -6.46 -2.31
N ASP A 126 14.32 -7.61 -2.85
CA ASP A 126 15.25 -8.67 -3.23
C ASP A 126 16.08 -8.31 -4.48
N GLY A 127 16.96 -9.22 -4.92
CA GLY A 127 17.78 -9.02 -6.12
C GLY A 127 17.00 -8.89 -7.43
N ASN A 128 15.69 -9.19 -7.44
CA ASN A 128 14.78 -9.02 -8.58
C ASN A 128 13.88 -7.78 -8.43
N PHE A 129 14.13 -6.95 -7.42
CA PHE A 129 13.34 -5.80 -7.00
C PHE A 129 11.88 -6.13 -6.64
N LEU A 130 11.63 -7.31 -6.07
CA LEU A 130 10.36 -7.67 -5.44
C LEU A 130 10.39 -7.35 -3.94
N PRO A 131 9.26 -6.91 -3.36
CA PRO A 131 9.23 -6.53 -1.95
C PRO A 131 9.37 -7.76 -1.05
N ALA A 132 10.35 -7.74 -0.16
CA ALA A 132 10.45 -8.70 0.93
C ALA A 132 9.80 -8.15 2.21
N LYS A 133 9.89 -6.84 2.43
CA LYS A 133 9.33 -6.17 3.60
C LYS A 133 8.94 -4.73 3.27
N ILE A 134 7.83 -4.27 3.82
CA ILE A 134 7.43 -2.86 3.86
C ILE A 134 7.25 -2.45 5.32
N VAL A 135 7.73 -1.27 5.69
CA VAL A 135 7.47 -0.65 6.99
C VAL A 135 6.84 0.72 6.74
N ARG A 136 5.66 0.94 7.34
CA ARG A 136 4.92 2.21 7.29
C ARG A 136 4.31 2.46 8.67
N ASP A 137 4.57 3.63 9.25
CA ASP A 137 4.10 3.99 10.60
C ASP A 137 4.41 2.86 11.61
N GLU A 138 3.40 2.31 12.28
CA GLU A 138 3.51 1.19 13.22
C GLU A 138 3.25 -0.19 12.60
N MET A 139 3.10 -0.26 11.27
CA MET A 139 2.79 -1.46 10.52
C MET A 139 4.03 -1.97 9.76
N THR A 140 4.33 -3.26 9.93
CA THR A 140 5.28 -4.00 9.10
C THR A 140 4.54 -5.04 8.28
N ILE A 141 4.88 -5.17 7.00
CA ILE A 141 4.37 -6.20 6.11
C ILE A 141 5.56 -7.03 5.64
N GLU A 142 5.57 -8.31 5.94
CA GLU A 142 6.59 -9.27 5.49
C GLU A 142 6.01 -10.17 4.41
N PHE A 143 6.56 -10.11 3.20
CA PHE A 143 6.04 -10.83 2.05
C PHE A 143 6.60 -12.24 1.95
N ARG A 144 5.76 -13.17 1.49
CA ARG A 144 6.07 -14.59 1.30
C ARG A 144 5.45 -15.07 -0.01
N ARG A 145 6.21 -15.86 -0.79
CA ARG A 145 5.69 -16.54 -1.98
C ARG A 145 5.02 -15.60 -2.99
N ILE A 146 5.72 -14.54 -3.39
CA ILE A 146 5.19 -13.57 -4.34
C ILE A 146 5.15 -14.15 -5.76
N SER A 147 4.05 -13.92 -6.46
CA SER A 147 3.90 -14.11 -7.90
C SER A 147 3.48 -12.80 -8.55
N VAL A 148 4.00 -12.50 -9.75
CA VAL A 148 3.71 -11.26 -10.50
C VAL A 148 3.30 -11.57 -11.92
N ASN A 149 2.49 -10.69 -12.51
CA ASN A 149 2.04 -10.75 -13.91
C ASN A 149 1.39 -12.11 -14.25
N THR A 150 0.53 -12.57 -13.36
CA THR A 150 -0.23 -13.82 -13.45
C THR A 150 -1.42 -13.72 -14.41
N GLY A 151 -1.79 -12.51 -14.85
CA GLY A 151 -2.88 -12.29 -15.79
C GLY A 151 -4.25 -12.26 -15.11
N MET A 152 -4.32 -11.78 -13.87
CA MET A 152 -5.58 -11.68 -13.11
C MET A 152 -6.61 -10.82 -13.87
N GLY A 153 -7.78 -11.41 -14.12
CA GLY A 153 -8.95 -10.71 -14.68
C GLY A 153 -9.56 -9.72 -13.69
N ASP A 154 -10.36 -8.77 -14.19
CA ASP A 154 -11.03 -7.79 -13.33
C ASP A 154 -12.14 -8.41 -12.47
N ASP A 155 -12.74 -9.49 -12.96
CA ASP A 155 -13.73 -10.32 -12.26
C ASP A 155 -13.19 -10.88 -10.94
N TYR A 156 -11.88 -11.14 -10.86
CA TYR A 156 -11.20 -11.55 -9.63
C TYR A 156 -11.40 -10.54 -8.49
N PHE A 157 -11.55 -9.25 -8.81
CA PHE A 157 -11.69 -8.15 -7.84
C PHE A 157 -13.13 -7.66 -7.70
N THR A 158 -14.08 -8.44 -8.20
CA THR A 158 -15.51 -8.24 -7.97
C THR A 158 -16.00 -9.23 -6.94
N PHE A 159 -16.86 -8.76 -6.04
CA PHE A 159 -17.45 -9.63 -5.03
C PHE A 159 -18.96 -9.59 -5.13
N THR A 160 -19.57 -10.77 -5.20
CA THR A 160 -21.01 -10.94 -5.06
C THR A 160 -21.25 -11.66 -3.74
N PRO A 161 -21.90 -11.03 -2.74
CA PRO A 161 -22.25 -11.69 -1.49
C PRO A 161 -23.04 -12.98 -1.76
N PRO A 162 -22.83 -14.05 -0.99
CA PRO A 162 -23.70 -15.22 -1.06
C PRO A 162 -25.17 -14.79 -0.87
N SER A 163 -26.04 -15.24 -1.78
CA SER A 163 -27.49 -15.01 -1.73
C SER A 163 -28.05 -15.43 -0.36
N GLY A 164 -28.54 -14.48 0.43
CA GLY A 164 -29.10 -14.70 1.76
C GLY A 164 -28.41 -13.91 2.89
N GLU A 165 -27.23 -13.36 2.62
CA GLU A 165 -26.45 -12.52 3.56
C GLU A 165 -26.29 -11.09 3.03
N GLU A 166 -27.37 -10.53 2.47
CA GLU A 166 -27.42 -9.08 2.27
C GLU A 166 -27.62 -8.39 3.63
N LYS A 167 -26.51 -8.25 4.37
CA LYS A 167 -26.34 -7.17 5.33
C LYS A 167 -25.18 -6.29 4.89
N ALA A 168 -25.12 -5.97 3.60
CA ALA A 168 -24.49 -4.73 3.19
C ALA A 168 -25.36 -3.58 3.72
N LYS A 169 -25.22 -3.24 5.00
CA LYS A 169 -25.42 -1.85 5.36
C LYS A 169 -24.29 -1.13 4.63
N ASN A 170 -24.60 -0.53 3.49
CA ASN A 170 -23.99 0.75 3.16
C ASN A 170 -24.25 1.59 4.41
N GLU A 171 -23.30 1.64 5.35
CA GLU A 171 -23.42 2.58 6.45
C GLU A 171 -23.31 3.94 5.79
N LYS A 172 -24.48 4.52 5.54
CA LYS A 172 -24.61 5.87 5.02
C LYS A 172 -23.72 6.73 5.91
N LEU A 173 -22.65 7.25 5.34
CA LEU A 173 -21.82 8.25 5.96
C LEU A 173 -22.74 9.38 6.43
N LEU A 174 -22.78 9.57 7.75
CA LEU A 174 -23.70 10.49 8.39
C LEU A 174 -23.13 11.90 8.30
N SER A 175 -24.01 12.88 8.14
CA SER A 175 -23.64 14.27 8.46
C SER A 175 -23.30 14.39 9.94
N ILE A 176 -22.60 15.46 10.34
CA ILE A 176 -22.33 15.76 11.75
C ILE A 176 -23.64 15.81 12.56
N GLU A 177 -24.72 16.33 11.97
CA GLU A 177 -26.03 16.43 12.62
C GLU A 177 -26.68 15.06 12.79
N GLU A 178 -26.58 14.19 11.78
CA GLU A 178 -27.10 12.81 11.84
C GLU A 178 -26.32 11.97 12.86
N ALA A 179 -25.01 12.15 12.95
CA ALA A 179 -24.16 11.47 13.93
C ALA A 179 -24.43 11.96 15.36
N SER A 180 -24.63 13.27 15.56
CA SER A 180 -24.91 13.87 16.88
C SER A 180 -26.20 13.35 17.50
N LYS A 181 -27.18 12.91 16.69
CA LYS A 181 -28.42 12.30 17.17
C LYS A 181 -28.25 10.86 17.68
N ARG A 182 -27.11 10.22 17.38
CA ARG A 182 -26.86 8.80 17.67
C ARG A 182 -25.89 8.56 18.82
N VAL A 183 -25.28 9.62 19.34
CA VAL A 183 -24.32 9.57 20.45
C VAL A 183 -24.83 10.37 21.64
N ASN A 184 -24.39 10.01 22.84
CA ASN A 184 -24.73 10.71 24.08
C ASN A 184 -23.69 11.78 24.49
N PHE A 185 -22.77 12.12 23.59
CA PHE A 185 -21.72 13.12 23.78
C PHE A 185 -21.74 14.16 22.67
N SER A 186 -21.19 15.35 22.94
CA SER A 186 -21.07 16.39 21.93
C SER A 186 -19.96 16.08 20.93
N ILE A 187 -20.28 16.07 19.64
CA ILE A 187 -19.31 15.97 18.55
C ILE A 187 -18.67 17.35 18.35
N ILE A 188 -17.34 17.43 18.44
CA ILE A 188 -16.58 18.66 18.22
C ILE A 188 -16.16 18.73 16.76
N VAL A 189 -16.52 19.81 16.06
CA VAL A 189 -16.11 20.07 14.68
C VAL A 189 -14.86 20.95 14.69
N PRO A 190 -13.72 20.50 14.13
CA PRO A 190 -12.50 21.28 14.12
C PRO A 190 -12.66 22.52 13.24
N ALA A 191 -12.28 23.70 13.76
CA ALA A 191 -12.31 24.96 13.02
C ALA A 191 -11.20 25.07 11.96
N TYR A 192 -10.15 24.24 12.05
CA TYR A 192 -9.04 24.20 11.11
C TYR A 192 -8.92 22.79 10.52
N THR A 193 -9.06 22.66 9.21
CA THR A 193 -9.01 21.37 8.50
C THR A 193 -7.92 21.29 7.43
N ALA A 194 -7.00 22.26 7.38
CA ALA A 194 -5.95 22.32 6.36
C ALA A 194 -6.46 22.12 4.93
N LYS A 195 -7.62 22.72 4.59
CA LYS A 195 -8.34 22.59 3.31
C LYS A 195 -8.93 21.20 3.01
N HIS A 196 -9.03 20.32 4.00
CA HIS A 196 -9.77 19.06 3.87
C HIS A 196 -11.24 19.28 4.20
N GLU A 197 -12.12 18.58 3.47
CA GLU A 197 -13.57 18.60 3.68
C GLU A 197 -14.01 17.37 4.48
N PHE A 198 -15.00 17.54 5.34
CA PHE A 198 -15.61 16.44 6.07
C PHE A 198 -16.45 15.59 5.10
N SER A 199 -16.10 14.31 4.96
CA SER A 199 -16.77 13.38 4.05
C SER A 199 -17.91 12.59 4.70
N GLY A 200 -17.99 12.58 6.04
CA GLY A 200 -19.05 11.92 6.81
C GLY A 200 -18.52 11.12 8.00
N ALA A 201 -19.44 10.68 8.87
CA ALA A 201 -19.11 9.92 10.08
C ALA A 201 -19.83 8.56 10.12
N LEU A 202 -19.18 7.59 10.74
CA LEU A 202 -19.79 6.33 11.15
C LEU A 202 -19.96 6.36 12.68
N VAL A 203 -21.08 5.81 13.17
CA VAL A 203 -21.37 5.75 14.61
C VAL A 203 -21.55 4.29 14.99
N PHE A 204 -20.61 3.79 15.78
CA PHE A 204 -20.63 2.43 16.29
C PHE A 204 -21.22 2.40 17.70
N LYS A 205 -22.06 1.41 17.97
CA LYS A 205 -22.49 1.06 19.33
C LYS A 205 -21.81 -0.25 19.68
N PHE A 206 -20.89 -0.21 20.64
CA PHE A 206 -20.30 -1.41 21.21
C PHE A 206 -21.22 -1.88 22.35
N GLU A 207 -21.65 -3.14 22.29
CA GLU A 207 -22.34 -3.77 23.42
C GLU A 207 -21.27 -4.20 24.43
N GLU A 208 -21.48 -3.87 25.71
CA GLU A 208 -20.71 -4.44 26.84
C GLU A 208 -21.22 -5.84 27.19
#